data_AF-A0A2V4VGK3-F1
#
_entry.id   AF-A0A2V4VGK3-F1
#
_cell.length_a   1.000
_cell.length_b   1.000
_cell.length_c   1.000
_cell.angle_alpha   90.00
_cell.angle_beta   90.00
_cell.angle_gamma   90.00
#
_symmetry.space_group_name_H-M   'P 1'
#
loop_
_entity.id
_entity.type
_entity.pdbx_description
1 polymer ?
#
loop_
_entity_poly.entity_id
_entity_poly.type
_entity_poly.pdbx_seq_one_letter_code
_entity_poly.pdbx_strand_id
1 'polypeptide(L)'
;MGRISVSLSDLRRAVQQCEQLQERLMQQEQKMRSIHSRLEQDWAGNAATTLGFKMQSFLNGTSSRMDELEAHKEALRRYIHRMEEADREDHRDYREHSMLR
;
A
#
# COMPACT_ATOMS: atom_id res chain seq x y z
N MET A 1 23.65 -0.09 -19.06
CA MET A 1 22.34 -0.54 -18.54
C MET A 1 22.45 -0.83 -17.04
N GLY A 2 22.29 0.17 -16.15
CA GLY A 2 22.50 -0.07 -14.70
C GLY A 2 21.77 0.86 -13.72
N ARG A 3 21.32 2.04 -14.16
CA ARG A 3 20.55 2.96 -13.30
C ARG A 3 19.05 2.66 -13.26
N ILE A 4 18.48 2.18 -14.37
CA ILE A 4 17.04 1.90 -14.50
C ILE A 4 16.67 0.60 -13.77
N SER A 5 17.51 -0.44 -13.84
CA SER A 5 17.27 -1.72 -13.16
C SER A 5 17.31 -1.60 -11.63
N VAL A 6 18.24 -0.83 -11.08
CA VAL A 6 18.34 -0.56 -9.63
C VAL A 6 17.12 0.24 -9.15
N SER A 7 16.71 1.27 -9.90
CA SER A 7 15.49 2.04 -9.62
C SER A 7 14.22 1.16 -9.63
N LEU A 8 14.10 0.24 -10.59
CA LEU A 8 12.99 -0.73 -10.68
C LEU A 8 12.94 -1.66 -9.46
N SER A 9 14.08 -2.18 -9.01
CA SER A 9 14.13 -3.03 -7.83
C SER A 9 13.72 -2.28 -6.56
N ASP A 10 14.13 -1.02 -6.42
CA ASP A 10 13.77 -0.20 -5.26
C ASP A 10 12.27 0.13 -5.23
N LEU A 11 11.67 0.43 -6.38
CA LEU A 11 10.24 0.69 -6.48
C LEU A 11 9.39 -0.55 -6.21
N ARG A 12 9.83 -1.72 -6.70
CA ARG A 12 9.18 -3.00 -6.38
C ARG A 12 9.26 -3.30 -4.88
N ARG A 13 10.39 -2.99 -4.25
CA ARG A 13 10.56 -3.12 -2.80
C ARG A 13 9.63 -2.15 -2.03
N ALA A 14 9.50 -0.91 -2.50
CA ALA A 14 8.58 0.05 -1.91
C ALA A 14 7.12 -0.44 -1.98
N VAL A 15 6.69 -1.01 -3.11
CA VAL A 15 5.37 -1.64 -3.25
C VAL A 15 5.16 -2.76 -2.24
N GLN A 16 6.14 -3.65 -2.08
CA GLN A 16 6.05 -4.73 -1.08
C GLN A 16 5.98 -4.20 0.35
N GLN A 17 6.70 -3.13 0.67
CA GLN A 17 6.61 -2.48 1.98
C GLN A 17 5.24 -1.86 2.23
N CYS A 18 4.62 -1.25 1.22
CA CYS A 18 3.25 -0.77 1.31
C CYS A 18 2.27 -1.94 1.54
N GLU A 19 2.40 -3.05 0.82
CA GLU A 19 1.55 -4.24 1.02
C GLU A 19 1.67 -4.80 2.45
N GLN A 20 2.89 -4.91 2.98
CA GLN A 20 3.11 -5.34 4.36
C GLN A 20 2.50 -4.37 5.40
N LEU A 21 2.56 -3.06 5.14
CA LEU A 21 1.93 -2.06 6.01
C LEU A 21 0.41 -2.19 5.97
N GLN A 22 -0.17 -2.44 4.79
CA GLN A 22 -1.61 -2.66 4.60
C GLN A 22 -2.10 -3.85 5.42
N GLU A 23 -1.42 -4.99 5.32
CA GLU A 23 -1.76 -6.20 6.08
C GLU A 23 -1.69 -5.96 7.59
N ARG A 24 -0.66 -5.25 8.07
CA ARG A 24 -0.54 -4.90 9.49
C ARG A 24 -1.68 -4.01 9.97
N LEU A 25 -2.07 -3.01 9.19
CA LEU A 25 -3.19 -2.13 9.51
C LEU A 25 -4.51 -2.91 9.56
N MET A 26 -4.74 -3.83 8.62
CA MET A 26 -5.93 -4.70 8.61
C MET A 26 -5.99 -5.60 9.84
N GLN A 27 -4.86 -6.21 10.23
CA GLN A 27 -4.79 -7.02 11.44
C GLN A 27 -5.06 -6.21 12.70
N GLN A 28 -4.53 -4.98 12.78
CA GLN A 28 -4.79 -4.08 13.91
C GLN A 28 -6.27 -3.68 13.97
N GLU A 29 -6.87 -3.33 12.84
CA GLU A 29 -8.29 -3.00 12.76
C GLU A 29 -9.16 -4.17 13.24
N GLN A 30 -8.92 -5.38 12.72
CA GLN A 30 -9.68 -6.58 13.09
C GLN A 30 -9.56 -6.90 14.58
N LYS A 31 -8.35 -6.76 15.14
CA LYS A 31 -8.10 -6.95 16.58
C LYS A 31 -8.89 -5.93 17.40
N MET A 32 -8.91 -4.67 16.96
CA MET A 32 -9.60 -3.60 17.67
C MET A 32 -11.13 -3.77 17.61
N ARG A 33 -11.68 -4.18 16.47
CA ARG A 33 -13.10 -4.55 16.32
C ARG A 33 -13.47 -5.71 17.25
N SER A 34 -12.62 -6.73 17.34
CA SER A 34 -12.86 -7.87 18.25
C SER A 34 -12.86 -7.45 19.73
N ILE A 35 -11.93 -6.59 20.13
CA ILE A 35 -11.89 -6.02 21.49
C ILE A 35 -13.14 -5.18 21.75
N HIS A 36 -13.56 -4.34 20.81
CA HIS A 36 -14.76 -3.53 20.93
C HIS A 36 -16.00 -4.38 21.14
N SER A 37 -16.21 -5.37 20.29
CA SER A 37 -17.39 -6.25 20.33
C SER A 37 -17.49 -7.00 21.66
N ARG A 38 -16.36 -7.39 22.26
CA ARG A 38 -16.32 -8.00 23.60
C ARG A 38 -16.66 -6.99 24.70
N LEU A 39 -16.14 -5.78 24.60
CA LEU A 39 -16.40 -4.73 25.58
C LEU A 39 -17.86 -4.28 25.56
N GLU A 40 -18.50 -4.15 24.39
CA GLU A 40 -19.91 -3.74 24.28
C GLU A 40 -20.89 -4.70 24.97
N GLN A 41 -20.56 -5.98 25.10
CA GLN A 41 -21.46 -6.98 25.70
C GLN A 41 -21.57 -6.82 27.22
N ASP A 42 -20.48 -6.45 27.89
CA ASP A 42 -20.39 -6.47 29.36
C ASP A 42 -20.18 -5.07 29.97
N TRP A 43 -20.00 -4.03 29.16
CA TRP A 43 -19.58 -2.71 29.65
C TRP A 43 -20.52 -1.57 29.22
N ALA A 44 -21.13 -0.91 30.21
CA ALA A 44 -22.02 0.23 30.03
C ALA A 44 -21.57 1.48 30.81
N GLY A 45 -22.03 2.65 30.37
CA GLY A 45 -21.79 3.95 31.02
C GLY A 45 -20.88 4.89 30.21
N ASN A 46 -20.62 6.09 30.74
CA ASN A 46 -19.89 7.15 30.03
C ASN A 46 -18.50 6.74 29.53
N ALA A 47 -17.81 5.84 30.24
CA ALA A 47 -16.51 5.33 29.84
C ALA A 47 -16.59 4.44 28.59
N ALA A 48 -17.64 3.60 28.48
CA ALA A 48 -17.91 2.79 27.31
C ALA A 48 -18.23 3.66 26.09
N THR A 49 -19.10 4.67 26.27
CA THR A 49 -19.41 5.65 25.21
C THR A 49 -18.17 6.40 24.73
N THR A 50 -17.32 6.85 25.66
CA THR A 50 -16.07 7.57 25.33
C THR A 50 -15.10 6.68 24.56
N LEU A 51 -14.97 5.41 24.97
CA LEU A 51 -14.12 4.47 24.24
C LEU A 51 -14.69 4.19 22.84
N GLY A 52 -16.01 4.00 22.70
CA GLY A 52 -16.68 3.80 21.41
C GLY A 52 -16.40 4.94 20.43
N PHE A 53 -16.49 6.20 20.88
CA PHE A 53 -16.12 7.36 20.05
C PHE A 53 -14.65 7.34 19.61
N LYS A 54 -13.73 7.02 20.52
CA LYS A 54 -12.29 6.90 20.18
C LYS A 54 -12.05 5.76 19.20
N MET A 55 -12.76 4.64 19.35
CA MET A 55 -12.66 3.49 18.46
C MET A 55 -13.17 3.84 17.06
N GLN A 56 -14.32 4.49 16.97
CA GLN A 56 -14.89 4.94 15.70
C GLN A 56 -13.93 5.89 14.97
N SER A 57 -13.34 6.84 15.70
CA SER A 57 -12.34 7.75 15.15
C SER A 57 -11.08 7.01 14.65
N PHE A 58 -10.60 6.03 15.41
CA PHE A 58 -9.49 5.17 15.00
C PHE A 58 -9.81 4.37 13.72
N LEU A 59 -10.98 3.74 13.65
CA LEU A 59 -11.41 2.95 12.49
C LEU A 59 -11.54 3.83 11.24
N ASN A 60 -12.16 5.00 11.37
CA ASN A 60 -12.29 5.95 10.26
C ASN A 60 -10.93 6.44 9.78
N GLY A 61 -10.01 6.76 10.71
CA GLY A 61 -8.64 7.15 10.37
C GLY A 61 -7.83 6.03 9.74
N THR A 62 -8.07 4.79 10.15
CA THR A 62 -7.41 3.60 9.58
C THR A 62 -7.88 3.34 8.15
N SER A 63 -9.18 3.46 7.89
CA SER A 63 -9.75 3.35 6.54
C SER A 63 -9.15 4.40 5.59
N SER A 64 -9.12 5.67 6.02
CA SER A 64 -8.52 6.75 5.21
C SER A 64 -7.06 6.48 4.87
N ARG A 65 -6.29 5.96 5.83
CA ARG A 65 -4.88 5.60 5.60
C ARG A 65 -4.72 4.40 4.67
N MET A 66 -5.63 3.43 4.71
CA MET A 66 -5.63 2.32 3.76
C MET A 66 -5.90 2.80 2.34
N ASP A 67 -6.86 3.72 2.16
CA ASP A 67 -7.20 4.29 0.86
C ASP A 67 -6.01 5.09 0.27
N GLU A 68 -5.34 5.90 1.10
CA GLU A 68 -4.12 6.62 0.71
C GLU A 68 -2.99 5.67 0.30
N LEU A 69 -2.81 4.59 1.05
CA LEU A 69 -1.78 3.58 0.79
C LEU A 69 -2.05 2.82 -0.51
N GLU A 70 -3.30 2.49 -0.78
CA GLU A 70 -3.72 1.84 -2.03
C GLU A 70 -3.48 2.76 -3.23
N ALA A 71 -3.86 4.04 -3.12
CA ALA A 71 -3.61 5.03 -4.16
C ALA A 71 -2.10 5.19 -4.44
N HIS A 72 -1.27 5.21 -3.39
CA HIS A 72 0.18 5.29 -3.54
C HIS A 72 0.76 4.04 -4.21
N LYS A 73 0.28 2.85 -3.83
CA LYS A 73 0.68 1.57 -4.43
C LYS A 73 0.32 1.52 -5.92
N GLU A 74 -0.86 1.99 -6.30
CA GLU A 74 -1.31 2.03 -7.68
C GLU A 74 -0.49 3.04 -8.52
N ALA A 75 -0.14 4.19 -7.94
CA ALA A 75 0.76 5.15 -8.58
C ALA A 75 2.15 4.53 -8.85
N LEU A 76 2.72 3.81 -7.87
CA LEU A 76 4.01 3.11 -8.01
C LEU A 76 3.94 2.02 -9.08
N ARG A 77 2.88 1.21 -9.10
CA ARG A 77 2.69 0.15 -10.11
C ARG A 77 2.61 0.74 -11.53
N ARG A 78 1.87 1.85 -11.71
CA ARG A 78 1.82 2.56 -13.00
C ARG A 78 3.16 3.14 -13.41
N TYR A 79 3.95 3.64 -12.46
CA TYR A 79 5.28 4.15 -12.75
C TYR A 79 6.26 3.04 -13.17
N ILE A 80 6.24 1.91 -12.46
CA ILE A 80 7.02 0.70 -12.83
C ILE A 80 6.68 0.27 -14.24
N HIS A 81 5.39 0.16 -14.58
CA HIS A 81 4.96 -0.27 -15.91
C HIS A 81 5.50 0.63 -17.03
N ARG A 82 5.40 1.95 -16.86
CA ARG A 82 5.93 2.91 -17.83
C ARG A 82 7.44 2.80 -18.02
N MET A 83 8.20 2.55 -16.96
CA MET A 83 9.64 2.33 -17.07
C MET A 83 9.99 1.03 -17.78
N GLU A 84 9.21 -0.04 -17.57
CA GLU A 84 9.39 -1.32 -18.27
C GLU A 84 9.01 -1.25 -19.75
N GLU A 85 8.08 -0.38 -20.12
CA GLU A 85 7.78 -0.08 -21.52
C GLU A 85 8.92 0.70 -22.17
N ALA A 86 9.41 1.76 -21.52
CA ALA A 86 10.53 2.55 -22.02
C ALA A 86 11.81 1.70 -22.20
N ASP A 87 12.13 0.81 -21.25
CA ASP A 87 13.31 -0.07 -21.37
C ASP A 87 13.15 -1.09 -22.52
N ARG A 88 11.93 -1.56 -22.78
CA ARG A 88 11.62 -2.46 -23.91
C ARG A 88 11.73 -1.76 -25.26
N GLU A 89 11.32 -0.49 -25.33
CA GLU A 89 11.42 0.34 -26.54
C GLU A 89 12.89 0.65 -26.86
N ASP A 90 13.68 1.10 -25.88
CA ASP A 90 15.13 1.29 -25.99
C ASP A 90 15.85 0.03 -26.49
N HIS A 91 15.48 -1.15 -25.95
CA HIS A 91 16.10 -2.42 -26.38
C HIS A 91 15.73 -2.82 -27.82
N ARG A 92 14.54 -2.47 -28.32
CA ARG A 92 14.16 -2.71 -29.71
C ARG A 92 14.94 -1.82 -30.66
N ASP A 93 15.03 -0.53 -30.38
CA ASP A 93 15.75 0.44 -31.20
C ASP A 93 17.23 0.08 -31.36
N TYR A 94 17.88 -0.34 -30.26
CA TYR A 94 19.26 -0.83 -30.30
C TYR A 94 19.42 -2.10 -31.16
N ARG A 95 18.45 -3.03 -31.10
CA ARG A 95 18.50 -4.26 -31.90
C ARG A 95 18.35 -3.98 -33.39
N GLU A 96 17.40 -3.12 -33.76
CA GLU A 96 17.17 -2.72 -35.16
C GLU A 96 18.37 -1.97 -35.74
N HIS A 97 18.96 -1.05 -34.97
CA HIS A 97 20.20 -0.35 -35.38
C HIS A 97 21.41 -1.28 -35.48
N SER A 98 21.49 -2.34 -34.65
CA SER A 98 22.59 -3.32 -34.72
C SER A 98 22.49 -4.27 -35.91
N MET A 99 21.29 -4.49 -36.47
CA MET A 99 21.08 -5.33 -37.66
C MET A 99 21.23 -4.57 -38.99
N LEU A 100 21.35 -3.25 -38.95
CA LEU A 100 21.55 -2.37 -40.10
C LEU A 100 23.03 -2.01 -40.35
N ARG A 101 23.98 -2.65 -39.64
CA ARG A 101 25.43 -2.49 -39.83
C ARG A 101 26.12 -3.76 -40.30
#